data_AF-A0A7G5ZKJ4-F1
#
_entry.id   AF-A0A7G5ZKJ4-F1
#
_cell.length_a   1.000
_cell.length_b   1.000
_cell.length_c   1.000
_cell.angle_alpha   90.00
_cell.angle_beta   90.00
_cell.angle_gamma   90.00
#
_symmetry.space_group_name_H-M   'P 1'
#
loop_
_entity.id
_entity.type
_entity.pdbx_description
1 polymer ?
#
loop_
_entity_poly.entity_id
_entity_poly.type
_entity_poly.pdbx_seq_one_letter_code
_entity_poly.pdbx_strand_id
1 'polypeptide(L)'
;MRAVHVVCHNVDEAAIRRAAGAAAEDVRVRFLELRDGVRSPAGPFNHGLDAAEGLYVAVMGSDDEVTAGAIDAWRRTAQQDASDMVVAPLRHAGGHRVPTPPTLRRRDLRGRRDRLAYRTAPLGLIAVPRFGGLRFTPGVATGRTWTSAPGSGSPALASVDTPGRTTT
;
A
#
# COMPACT_ATOMS: atom_id res chain seq x y z
N MET A 1 -6.13 16.05 2.38
CA MET A 1 -7.33 15.22 2.52
C MET A 1 -6.93 13.75 2.70
N ARG A 2 -7.70 12.94 3.44
CA ARG A 2 -7.50 11.48 3.54
C ARG A 2 -8.74 10.83 2.94
N ALA A 3 -8.52 9.86 2.07
CA ALA A 3 -9.58 9.09 1.43
C ALA A 3 -9.18 7.62 1.37
N VAL A 4 -10.19 6.74 1.33
CA VAL A 4 -10.05 5.31 1.11
C VAL A 4 -10.87 4.98 -0.13
N HIS A 5 -10.23 4.40 -1.14
CA HIS A 5 -10.90 3.92 -2.33
C HIS A 5 -11.06 2.40 -2.24
N VAL A 6 -12.31 1.94 -2.24
CA VAL A 6 -12.66 0.53 -2.28
C VAL A 6 -13.03 0.20 -3.72
N VAL A 7 -12.18 -0.54 -4.40
CA VAL A 7 -12.43 -0.92 -5.80
C VAL A 7 -13.26 -2.21 -5.84
N CYS A 8 -14.50 -2.10 -6.29
CA CYS A 8 -15.43 -3.20 -6.47
C CYS A 8 -15.10 -3.93 -7.79
N HIS A 9 -14.10 -4.82 -7.73
CA HIS A 9 -13.58 -5.52 -8.90
C HIS A 9 -14.45 -6.71 -9.30
N ASN A 10 -15.13 -6.60 -10.43
CA ASN A 10 -16.02 -7.63 -10.97
C ASN A 10 -17.13 -8.06 -9.97
N VAL A 11 -17.45 -7.22 -8.99
CA VAL A 11 -18.51 -7.41 -7.98
C VAL A 11 -19.36 -6.15 -7.88
N ASP A 12 -20.67 -6.32 -7.64
CA ASP A 12 -21.63 -5.23 -7.39
C ASP A 12 -21.21 -4.32 -6.22
N GLU A 13 -21.07 -3.02 -6.49
CA GLU A 13 -20.82 -2.01 -5.46
C GLU A 13 -21.82 -2.13 -4.31
N ALA A 14 -23.11 -2.31 -4.60
CA ALA A 14 -24.14 -2.36 -3.57
C ALA A 14 -23.91 -3.54 -2.61
N ALA A 15 -23.37 -4.67 -3.10
CA ALA A 15 -23.01 -5.79 -2.26
C ALA A 15 -21.81 -5.47 -1.34
N ILE A 16 -20.79 -4.79 -1.86
CA ILE A 16 -19.61 -4.41 -1.08
C ILE A 16 -19.97 -3.33 -0.04
N ARG A 17 -20.80 -2.34 -0.40
CA ARG A 17 -21.30 -1.32 0.54
C ARG A 17 -22.06 -1.94 1.70
N ARG A 18 -22.95 -2.90 1.43
CA ARG A 18 -23.65 -3.66 2.48
C ARG A 18 -22.67 -4.40 3.39
N ALA A 19 -21.65 -5.05 2.82
CA ALA A 19 -20.64 -5.77 3.60
C ALA A 19 -19.77 -4.84 4.47
N ALA A 20 -19.48 -3.64 3.99
CA ALA A 20 -18.72 -2.63 4.74
C ALA A 20 -19.51 -2.01 5.91
N GLY A 21 -20.84 -2.12 5.91
CA GLY A 21 -21.70 -1.64 7.00
C GLY A 21 -21.49 -0.15 7.28
N ALA A 22 -21.35 0.22 8.55
CA ALA A 22 -21.20 1.62 8.96
C ALA A 22 -19.99 2.34 8.34
N ALA A 23 -18.96 1.61 7.92
CA ALA A 23 -17.80 2.21 7.24
C ALA A 23 -18.16 2.77 5.86
N ALA A 24 -19.21 2.26 5.21
CA ALA A 24 -19.68 2.77 3.92
C ALA A 24 -20.30 4.16 4.01
N GLU A 25 -20.69 4.62 5.21
CA GLU A 25 -21.28 5.93 5.46
C GLU A 25 -20.23 7.02 5.74
N ASP A 26 -18.95 6.64 5.90
CA ASP A 26 -17.87 7.61 6.11
C ASP A 26 -17.57 8.34 4.81
N VAL A 27 -17.66 9.68 4.83
CA VAL A 27 -17.42 10.56 3.67
C VAL A 27 -16.03 10.40 3.03
N ARG A 28 -15.07 9.81 3.77
CA ARG A 28 -13.72 9.55 3.26
C ARG A 28 -13.65 8.25 2.46
N VAL A 29 -14.65 7.38 2.55
CA VAL A 29 -14.72 6.12 1.81
C VAL A 29 -15.44 6.35 0.50
N ARG A 30 -14.79 6.00 -0.61
CA ARG A 30 -15.37 6.04 -1.95
C ARG A 30 -15.32 4.64 -2.55
N PHE A 31 -16.42 4.21 -3.13
CA PHE A 31 -16.50 2.95 -3.86
C PHE A 31 -16.32 3.25 -5.35
N LEU A 32 -15.51 2.43 -6.02
CA LEU A 32 -15.19 2.57 -7.43
C LEU A 32 -15.46 1.24 -8.13
N GLU A 33 -16.36 1.22 -9.10
CA GLU A 33 -16.64 -0.01 -9.86
C GLU A 33 -15.59 -0.26 -10.95
N LEU A 34 -15.12 -1.50 -11.05
CA LEU A 34 -14.27 -1.95 -12.16
C LEU A 34 -14.77 -3.29 -12.69
N ARG A 35 -15.16 -3.33 -13.97
CA ARG A 35 -15.64 -4.52 -14.68
C ARG A 35 -14.72 -4.84 -15.87
N ASP A 36 -13.62 -5.52 -15.61
CA ASP A 36 -12.64 -5.89 -16.64
C ASP A 36 -12.66 -7.40 -16.96
N GLY A 37 -13.32 -8.23 -16.14
CA GLY A 37 -13.33 -9.69 -16.27
C GLY A 37 -11.97 -10.38 -16.04
N VAL A 38 -10.93 -9.63 -15.67
CA VAL A 38 -9.56 -10.15 -15.52
C VAL A 38 -9.34 -10.55 -14.06
N ARG A 39 -8.98 -11.81 -13.81
CA ARG A 39 -8.64 -12.30 -12.46
C ARG A 39 -7.21 -11.92 -12.07
N SER A 40 -6.95 -10.62 -11.91
CA SER A 40 -5.66 -10.07 -11.48
C SER A 40 -5.88 -8.83 -10.60
N PRO A 41 -5.10 -8.66 -9.52
CA PRO A 41 -5.19 -7.45 -8.69
C PRO A 41 -4.61 -6.20 -9.36
N ALA A 42 -3.89 -6.33 -10.48
CA ALA A 42 -3.27 -5.19 -11.15
C ALA A 42 -4.30 -4.17 -11.66
N GLY A 43 -5.40 -4.64 -12.24
CA GLY A 43 -6.51 -3.81 -12.71
C GLY A 43 -7.08 -2.92 -11.60
N PRO A 44 -7.62 -3.50 -10.50
CA PRO A 44 -8.19 -2.72 -9.42
C PRO A 44 -7.17 -1.83 -8.70
N PHE A 45 -5.92 -2.26 -8.52
CA PHE A 45 -4.89 -1.38 -7.94
C PHE A 45 -4.61 -0.16 -8.82
N ASN A 46 -4.45 -0.34 -10.12
CA ASN A 46 -4.25 0.79 -11.04
C ASN A 46 -5.46 1.72 -11.06
N HIS A 47 -6.68 1.17 -11.09
CA HIS A 47 -7.90 1.96 -11.06
C HIS A 47 -8.01 2.82 -9.78
N GLY A 48 -7.69 2.24 -8.62
CA GLY A 48 -7.64 2.99 -7.36
C GLY A 48 -6.54 4.06 -7.33
N LEU A 49 -5.37 3.77 -7.91
CA LEU A 49 -4.26 4.71 -8.03
C LEU A 49 -4.58 5.89 -8.96
N ASP A 50 -5.27 5.64 -10.08
CA ASP A 50 -5.67 6.68 -11.03
C ASP A 50 -6.69 7.65 -10.43
N ALA A 51 -7.54 7.17 -9.51
CA ALA A 51 -8.48 8.00 -8.77
C ALA A 51 -7.85 8.75 -7.58
N ALA A 52 -6.64 8.37 -7.15
CA ALA A 52 -6.04 8.87 -5.92
C ALA A 52 -5.43 10.28 -6.09
N GLU A 53 -5.83 11.22 -5.23
CA GLU A 53 -5.38 12.62 -5.26
C GLU A 53 -4.41 12.97 -4.11
N GLY A 54 -4.03 11.99 -3.29
CA GLY A 54 -3.18 12.19 -2.11
C GLY A 54 -1.72 12.48 -2.48
N LEU A 55 -1.00 13.19 -1.60
CA LEU A 55 0.47 13.33 -1.72
C LEU A 55 1.21 12.00 -1.51
N TYR A 56 0.56 11.09 -0.78
CA TYR A 56 1.00 9.72 -0.57
C TYR A 56 -0.15 8.78 -0.89
N VAL A 57 0.18 7.62 -1.45
CA VAL A 57 -0.74 6.53 -1.72
C VAL A 57 -0.27 5.26 -1.04
N ALA A 58 -1.23 4.41 -0.68
CA ALA A 58 -1.03 3.04 -0.23
C ALA A 58 -1.98 2.15 -1.02
N VAL A 59 -1.56 0.91 -1.27
CA VAL A 59 -2.41 -0.14 -1.83
C VAL A 59 -2.42 -1.31 -0.86
N MET A 60 -3.58 -1.96 -0.74
CA MET A 60 -3.79 -3.13 0.11
C MET A 60 -4.73 -4.09 -0.61
N GLY A 61 -4.50 -5.39 -0.45
CA GLY A 61 -5.45 -6.41 -0.86
C GLY A 61 -6.73 -6.37 -0.03
N SER A 62 -7.81 -6.93 -0.56
CA SER A 62 -9.09 -7.03 0.16
C SER A 62 -9.05 -8.00 1.35
N ASP A 63 -8.03 -8.85 1.40
CA ASP A 63 -7.73 -9.82 2.44
C ASP A 63 -6.68 -9.32 3.46
N ASP A 64 -6.17 -8.10 3.27
CA ASP A 64 -5.23 -7.48 4.19
C ASP A 64 -5.96 -6.71 5.30
N GLU A 65 -5.38 -6.72 6.50
CA GLU A 65 -5.83 -5.91 7.62
C GLU A 65 -4.75 -4.90 8.04
N VAL A 66 -5.20 -3.76 8.58
CA VAL A 66 -4.31 -2.72 9.09
C VAL A 66 -4.57 -2.48 10.58
N THR A 67 -3.49 -2.46 11.37
CA THR A 67 -3.58 -2.12 12.80
C THR A 67 -4.03 -0.66 12.95
N ALA A 68 -4.95 -0.41 13.90
CA ALA A 68 -5.39 0.94 14.22
C ALA A 68 -4.20 1.88 14.47
N GLY A 69 -4.22 3.05 13.81
CA GLY A 69 -3.14 4.04 13.87
C GLY A 69 -1.92 3.77 12.99
N ALA A 70 -1.84 2.64 12.26
CA ALA A 70 -0.69 2.35 11.41
C ALA A 70 -0.53 3.38 10.28
N ILE A 71 -1.61 3.78 9.61
CA ILE A 71 -1.57 4.80 8.53
C ILE A 71 -1.07 6.14 9.08
N ASP A 72 -1.49 6.54 10.28
CA ASP A 72 -0.99 7.75 10.95
C ASP A 72 0.50 7.65 11.28
N ALA A 73 0.95 6.48 11.76
CA ALA A 73 2.35 6.23 12.05
C ALA A 73 3.18 6.29 10.76
N TRP A 74 2.72 5.67 9.66
CA TRP A 74 3.38 5.73 8.35
C TRP A 74 3.51 7.15 7.83
N ARG A 75 2.43 7.92 7.90
CA ARG A 75 2.43 9.32 7.47
C ARG A 75 3.40 10.16 8.31
N ARG A 76 3.42 9.98 9.63
CA ARG A 76 4.36 10.70 10.51
C ARG A 76 5.80 10.39 10.13
N THR A 77 6.16 9.12 9.93
CA THR A 77 7.51 8.76 9.50
C THR A 77 7.87 9.34 8.15
N ALA A 78 6.97 9.25 7.16
CA ALA A 78 7.21 9.85 5.84
C ALA A 78 7.54 11.36 5.94
N GLN A 79 6.81 12.07 6.81
CA GLN A 79 7.01 13.51 7.01
C GLN A 79 8.27 13.83 7.82
N GLN A 80 8.54 13.10 8.89
CA GLN A 80 9.70 13.32 9.77
C GLN A 80 11.01 13.05 9.03
N ASP A 81 11.05 11.99 8.23
CA ASP A 81 12.25 11.54 7.54
C ASP A 81 12.30 12.02 6.07
N ALA A 82 11.37 12.90 5.66
CA ALA A 82 11.21 13.37 4.27
C ALA A 82 11.30 12.23 3.24
N SER A 83 10.62 11.11 3.52
CA SER A 83 10.80 9.86 2.79
C SER A 83 9.81 9.72 1.63
N ASP A 84 10.33 9.41 0.45
CA ASP A 84 9.50 9.17 -0.74
C ASP A 84 8.70 7.85 -0.63
N MET A 85 9.12 6.94 0.23
CA MET A 85 8.37 5.71 0.50
C MET A 85 8.53 5.29 1.96
N VAL A 86 7.51 4.61 2.46
CA VAL A 86 7.49 3.95 3.76
C VAL A 86 7.17 2.48 3.56
N VAL A 87 8.04 1.56 3.98
CA VAL A 87 7.80 0.11 3.98
C VAL A 87 7.08 -0.26 5.26
N ALA A 88 5.86 -0.79 5.17
CA ALA A 88 5.11 -1.20 6.34
C ALA A 88 5.69 -2.50 6.97
N PRO A 89 5.80 -2.60 8.30
CA PRO A 89 6.04 -3.89 8.94
C PRO A 89 4.83 -4.80 8.69
N LEU A 90 5.09 -6.08 8.42
CA LEU A 90 4.02 -7.08 8.20
C LEU A 90 4.04 -8.15 9.28
N ARG A 91 2.85 -8.66 9.56
CA ARG A 91 2.63 -9.85 10.38
C ARG A 91 1.70 -10.77 9.62
N HIS A 92 1.91 -12.07 9.74
CA HIS A 92 0.89 -13.05 9.38
C HIS A 92 -0.30 -12.90 10.34
N ALA A 93 -1.48 -13.37 9.94
CA ALA A 93 -2.69 -13.35 10.79
C ALA A 93 -2.44 -13.99 12.18
N GLY A 94 -1.56 -15.01 12.26
CA GLY A 94 -1.11 -15.60 13.54
C GLY A 94 -0.17 -14.73 14.39
N GLY A 95 0.06 -13.46 14.02
CA GLY A 95 0.84 -12.48 14.78
C GLY A 95 2.36 -12.50 14.54
N HIS A 96 2.89 -13.55 13.90
CA HIS A 96 4.32 -13.67 13.59
C HIS A 96 4.77 -12.61 12.58
N ARG A 97 5.88 -11.93 12.86
CA ARG A 97 6.45 -10.93 11.97
C ARG A 97 6.96 -11.57 10.67
N VAL A 98 6.64 -10.98 9.53
CA VAL A 98 7.24 -11.33 8.24
C VAL A 98 8.61 -10.65 8.13
N PRO A 99 9.73 -11.38 8.01
CA PRO A 99 11.07 -10.80 8.03
C PRO A 99 11.50 -10.23 6.67
N THR A 100 10.63 -9.47 6.00
CA THR A 100 10.92 -8.83 4.71
C THR A 100 10.71 -7.30 4.79
N PRO A 101 11.72 -6.50 4.43
CA PRO A 101 13.07 -6.87 3.96
C PRO A 101 13.98 -7.45 5.07
N PRO A 102 14.99 -8.29 4.72
CA PRO A 102 15.93 -8.88 5.67
C PRO A 102 17.02 -7.88 6.09
N THR A 103 16.60 -6.76 6.69
CA THR A 103 17.48 -5.73 7.26
C THR A 103 16.97 -5.34 8.65
N LEU A 104 17.91 -4.98 9.54
CA LEU A 104 17.60 -4.39 10.85
C LEU A 104 17.54 -2.86 10.80
N ARG A 105 17.95 -2.25 9.68
CA ARG A 105 17.85 -0.80 9.47
C ARG A 105 16.37 -0.43 9.33
N ARG A 106 16.00 0.73 9.88
CA ARG A 106 14.62 1.25 9.87
C ARG A 106 14.45 2.52 9.04
N ARG A 107 15.53 3.26 8.82
CA ARG A 107 15.59 4.55 8.10
C ARG A 107 16.73 4.56 7.09
N ASP A 108 16.63 5.45 6.10
CA ASP A 108 17.60 5.61 5.01
C ASP A 108 17.92 4.27 4.31
N LEU A 109 16.87 3.51 3.99
CA LEU A 109 17.01 2.21 3.36
C LEU A 109 17.47 2.38 1.92
N ARG A 110 18.44 1.55 1.53
CA ARG A 110 19.05 1.54 0.19
C ARG A 110 18.68 0.25 -0.51
N GLY A 111 18.00 0.34 -1.65
CA GLY A 111 17.42 -0.80 -2.38
C GLY A 111 18.29 -2.07 -2.39
N ARG A 112 19.53 -1.96 -2.89
CA ARG A 112 20.46 -3.10 -2.96
C ARG A 112 21.01 -3.52 -1.58
N ARG A 113 21.46 -2.57 -0.75
CA ARG A 113 22.13 -2.87 0.53
C ARG A 113 21.16 -3.45 1.56
N ASP A 114 19.94 -2.95 1.57
CA ASP A 114 18.86 -3.37 2.46
C ASP A 114 17.95 -4.43 1.84
N ARG A 115 18.31 -4.93 0.66
CA ARG A 115 17.64 -6.05 -0.02
C ARG A 115 16.13 -5.81 -0.17
N LEU A 116 15.74 -4.58 -0.52
CA LEU A 116 14.33 -4.17 -0.60
C LEU A 116 13.57 -4.93 -1.69
N ALA A 117 14.25 -5.50 -2.68
CA ALA A 117 13.65 -6.37 -3.70
C ALA A 117 12.99 -7.63 -3.11
N TYR A 118 13.35 -8.06 -1.90
CA TYR A 118 12.66 -9.16 -1.19
C TYR A 118 11.28 -8.75 -0.69
N ARG A 119 10.96 -7.46 -0.75
CA ARG A 119 9.63 -6.94 -0.49
C ARG A 119 8.90 -6.77 -1.81
N THR A 120 8.21 -7.83 -2.23
CA THR A 120 7.50 -7.86 -3.50
C THR A 120 6.17 -7.10 -3.42
N ALA A 121 5.43 -7.20 -2.31
CA ALA A 121 4.21 -6.43 -2.10
C ALA A 121 4.53 -4.99 -1.62
N PRO A 122 4.07 -3.94 -2.32
CA PRO A 122 4.34 -2.53 -2.02
C PRO A 122 3.43 -2.01 -0.88
N LEU A 123 3.34 -2.75 0.22
CA LEU A 123 2.54 -2.35 1.37
C LEU A 123 3.27 -1.26 2.17
N GLY A 124 2.60 -0.12 2.33
CA GLY A 124 3.10 1.07 2.99
C GLY A 124 2.71 2.35 2.25
N LEU A 125 3.48 3.44 2.38
CA LEU A 125 3.22 4.71 1.68
C LEU A 125 4.20 4.93 0.54
N ILE A 126 3.72 5.57 -0.52
CA ILE A 126 4.50 5.93 -1.70
C ILE A 126 4.16 7.38 -2.05
N ALA A 127 5.18 8.23 -2.22
CA ALA A 127 5.01 9.63 -2.57
C ALA A 127 4.60 9.77 -4.05
N VAL A 128 3.45 10.40 -4.26
CA VAL A 128 2.90 10.64 -5.61
C VAL A 128 3.78 11.55 -6.45
N PRO A 129 4.38 12.65 -5.94
CA PRO A 129 5.26 13.50 -6.75
C PRO A 129 6.45 12.76 -7.37
N ARG A 130 6.91 11.69 -6.73
CA ARG A 130 8.08 10.92 -7.18
C ARG A 130 7.73 9.68 -8.01
N PHE A 131 6.58 9.07 -7.72
CA PHE A 131 6.22 7.74 -8.22
C PHE A 131 4.79 7.59 -8.72
N GLY A 132 4.03 8.68 -8.78
CA GLY A 132 2.63 8.67 -9.19
C GLY A 132 2.38 8.11 -10.58
N GLY A 133 3.42 8.01 -11.43
CA GLY A 133 3.36 7.38 -12.75
C GLY A 133 3.62 5.87 -12.77
N LEU A 134 4.00 5.23 -11.65
CA LEU A 134 4.22 3.78 -11.61
C LEU A 134 2.89 3.02 -11.60
N ARG A 135 2.80 1.94 -12.37
CA ARG A 135 1.60 1.08 -12.45
C ARG A 135 1.95 -0.39 -12.35
N PHE A 136 1.00 -1.16 -11.86
CA PHE A 136 1.06 -2.62 -11.90
C PHE A 136 0.91 -3.10 -13.34
N THR A 137 1.70 -4.09 -13.74
CA THR A 137 1.61 -4.68 -15.08
C THR A 137 0.28 -5.45 -15.23
N PRO A 138 -0.63 -5.05 -16.14
CA PRO A 138 -1.88 -5.77 -16.36
C PRO A 138 -1.65 -7.19 -16.89
N GLY A 139 -2.62 -8.08 -16.67
CA GLY A 139 -2.60 -9.44 -17.24
C GLY A 139 -1.67 -10.44 -16.53
N VAL A 140 -0.97 -10.04 -15.46
CA VAL A 140 -0.19 -10.96 -14.63
C VAL A 140 -1.08 -11.54 -13.53
N ALA A 141 -1.33 -12.85 -13.57
CA ALA A 141 -2.22 -13.53 -12.64
C ALA A 141 -1.69 -13.54 -11.19
N THR A 142 -0.37 -13.48 -10.97
CA THR A 142 0.29 -13.26 -9.66
C THR A 142 1.81 -13.11 -9.82
N GLY A 143 2.47 -12.26 -9.03
CA GLY A 143 3.93 -12.35 -8.78
C GLY A 143 4.91 -11.40 -9.50
N ARG A 144 4.49 -10.40 -10.29
CA ARG A 144 5.44 -9.43 -10.90
C ARG A 144 5.03 -8.01 -10.53
N THR A 145 5.85 -7.36 -9.71
CA THR A 145 5.34 -6.32 -8.85
C THR A 145 5.49 -4.91 -9.38
N TRP A 146 6.45 -4.60 -10.27
CA TRP A 146 6.50 -3.29 -10.94
C TRP A 146 7.32 -3.37 -12.24
N THR A 147 6.93 -2.61 -13.26
CA THR A 147 7.80 -2.29 -14.41
C THR A 147 7.86 -0.78 -14.53
N SER A 148 9.06 -0.20 -14.56
CA SER A 148 9.23 1.23 -14.84
C SER A 148 8.92 1.50 -16.31
N ALA A 149 8.17 2.57 -16.60
CA ALA A 149 8.29 3.22 -17.89
C ALA A 149 9.76 3.67 -18.07
N PRO A 150 10.33 3.63 -19.30
CA PRO A 150 11.71 4.04 -19.51
C PRO A 150 11.90 5.50 -19.07
N GLY A 151 12.75 5.75 -18.07
CA GLY A 151 13.28 7.10 -17.80
C GLY A 151 13.48 7.60 -16.36
N SER A 152 13.06 6.93 -15.28
CA SER A 152 13.18 7.54 -13.93
C SER A 152 14.15 6.83 -12.99
N GLY A 153 15.19 7.56 -12.56
CA GLY A 153 16.25 7.10 -11.64
C GLY A 153 15.79 6.67 -10.25
N SER A 154 16.69 6.03 -9.51
CA SER A 154 16.44 5.29 -8.26
C SER A 154 15.98 6.16 -7.08
N PRO A 155 15.05 5.70 -6.23
CA PRO A 155 14.55 6.45 -5.07
C PRO A 155 14.98 5.88 -3.70
N ALA A 156 14.78 6.65 -2.63
CA ALA A 156 15.04 6.30 -1.23
C ALA A 156 13.75 5.87 -0.48
N LEU A 157 13.87 4.94 0.48
CA LEU A 157 12.78 4.28 1.21
C LEU A 157 13.04 4.35 2.74
N ALA A 158 12.03 4.63 3.58
CA ALA A 158 12.06 4.50 5.06
C ALA A 158 10.99 3.50 5.53
N SER A 159 10.88 3.18 6.83
CA SER A 159 9.89 2.22 7.40
C SER A 159 9.55 2.56 8.86
N VAL A 160 8.37 2.15 9.36
CA VAL A 160 7.83 2.57 10.67
C VAL A 160 7.80 1.44 11.72
N ASP A 161 8.05 1.80 12.97
CA ASP A 161 7.92 0.97 14.18
C ASP A 161 6.49 1.00 14.77
N THR A 162 6.03 -0.13 15.31
CA THR A 162 4.82 -0.20 16.17
C THR A 162 5.24 0.04 17.64
N PRO A 163 4.49 0.77 18.48
CA PRO A 163 4.87 1.00 19.86
C PRO A 163 4.91 -0.31 20.66
N GLY A 164 5.99 -0.50 21.42
CA GLY A 164 6.20 -1.65 22.29
C GLY A 164 5.22 -1.67 23.47
N ARG A 165 4.78 -2.88 23.81
CA ARG A 165 4.01 -3.22 25.00
C ARG A 165 4.87 -2.90 26.24
N THR A 166 4.39 -2.03 27.11
CA THR A 166 4.88 -1.89 28.48
C THR A 166 4.45 -3.12 29.28
N THR A 167 5.41 -3.90 29.75
CA THR A 167 5.24 -4.86 30.84
C THR A 167 5.58 -4.15 32.14
N THR A 168 4.59 -4.00 33.01
CA THR A 168 4.78 -3.99 34.47
C THR A 168 4.60 -5.40 34.99
#